data_AF-A0A382WVZ4-F1
#
_entry.id   AF-A0A382WVZ4-F1
#
_cell.length_a   1.000
_cell.length_b   1.000
_cell.length_c   1.000
_cell.angle_alpha   90.00
_cell.angle_beta   90.00
_cell.angle_gamma   90.00
#
_symmetry.space_group_name_H-M   'P 1'
#
loop_
_entity.id
_entity.type
_entity.pdbx_description
1 polymer ?
#
loop_
_entity_poly.entity_id
_entity_poly.type
_entity_poly.pdbx_seq_one_letter_code
_entity_poly.pdbx_strand_id
1 'polypeptide(L)' 'PGSIQAEVDMTLKETNNITTVFYAGNVHARGTIARLGNRLIKGTSELLAGQFFKSMENQLTTKQ' A
#
# COMPACT_ATOMS: atom_id res chain seq x y z
N PRO A 1 6.91 -13.85 -15.13
CA PRO A 1 8.20 -13.09 -15.23
C PRO A 1 7.94 -11.61 -15.50
N GLY A 2 8.33 -10.74 -14.57
CA GLY A 2 8.12 -9.30 -14.70
C GLY A 2 8.63 -8.55 -13.48
N SER A 3 8.58 -7.23 -13.54
CA SER A 3 8.97 -6.35 -12.44
C SER A 3 7.90 -5.29 -12.18
N ILE A 4 7.88 -4.82 -10.94
CA ILE A 4 7.07 -3.69 -10.48
C ILE A 4 8.04 -2.66 -9.94
N GLN A 5 7.91 -1.42 -10.41
CA GLN A 5 8.53 -0.26 -9.79
C GLN A 5 7.42 0.66 -9.30
N ALA A 6 7.50 1.09 -8.05
CA ALA A 6 6.48 1.91 -7.44
C ALA A 6 7.12 3.07 -6.70
N GLU A 7 6.48 4.22 -6.78
CA GLU A 7 6.77 5.40 -5.97
C GLU A 7 5.54 5.67 -5.12
N VAL A 8 5.74 5.92 -3.83
CA VAL A 8 4.65 6.11 -2.86
C VAL A 8 4.96 7.33 -2.01
N ASP A 9 4.05 8.29 -2.05
CA ASP A 9 4.03 9.42 -1.13
C ASP A 9 3.14 9.07 0.07
N MET A 10 3.66 9.33 1.27
CA MET A 10 2.93 9.11 2.51
C MET A 10 2.98 10.37 3.37
N THR A 11 1.82 10.76 3.90
CA THR A 11 1.68 11.90 4.82
C THR A 11 0.93 11.44 6.06
N LEU A 12 1.52 11.70 7.23
CA LEU A 12 0.90 11.44 8.53
C LEU A 12 0.33 12.75 9.05
N LYS A 13 -0.93 12.75 9.47
CA LYS A 13 -1.55 13.89 10.14
C LYS A 13 -2.11 13.44 11.48
N GLU A 14 -1.66 14.09 12.54
CA GLU A 14 -2.18 13.88 13.87
C GLU A 14 -3.33 14.86 14.15
N THR A 15 -4.44 14.36 14.68
CA THR A 15 -5.58 15.17 15.13
C THR A 15 -6.31 14.44 16.23
N ASN A 16 -6.59 15.11 17.36
CA ASN A 16 -7.33 14.54 18.49
C ASN A 16 -6.76 13.19 18.97
N ASN A 17 -5.43 13.08 19.07
CA ASN A 17 -4.73 11.85 19.48
C ASN A 17 -4.94 10.64 18.54
N ILE A 18 -5.32 10.91 17.29
CA ILE A 18 -5.43 9.92 16.21
C ILE A 18 -4.46 10.31 15.10
N THR A 19 -3.72 9.33 14.56
CA THR A 19 -2.88 9.51 13.39
C THR A 19 -3.60 9.02 12.14
N THR A 20 -3.95 9.92 11.23
CA THR A 20 -4.43 9.57 9.90
C THR A 20 -3.27 9.45 8.93
N VAL A 21 -3.16 8.30 8.26
CA VAL A 21 -2.14 8.05 7.23
C VAL A 21 -2.78 8.24 5.85
N PHE A 22 -2.32 9.25 5.12
CA PHE A 22 -2.64 9.45 3.71
C PHE A 22 -1.53 8.84 2.88
N TYR A 23 -1.88 8.06 1.85
CA TYR A 23 -0.90 7.51 0.93
C TYR A 23 -1.41 7.58 -0.51
N ALA A 24 -0.49 7.85 -1.43
CA ALA A 24 -0.73 7.83 -2.86
C ALA A 24 0.46 7.17 -3.53
N GLY A 25 0.22 6.35 -4.56
CA GLY A 25 1.30 5.63 -5.21
C GLY A 25 1.12 5.53 -6.71
N ASN A 26 2.23 5.65 -7.42
CA ASN A 26 2.33 5.41 -8.86
C ASN A 26 3.06 4.08 -9.08
N VAL A 27 2.48 3.22 -9.91
CA VAL A 27 3.01 1.87 -10.15
C VAL A 27 3.27 1.65 -11.63
N HIS A 28 4.47 1.20 -11.95
CA HIS A 28 4.91 0.82 -13.28
C HIS A 28 5.21 -0.67 -13.33
N ALA A 29 4.39 -1.41 -14.08
CA ALA A 29 4.54 -2.83 -14.31
C ALA A 29 5.23 -3.11 -15.66
N ARG A 30 6.19 -4.03 -15.68
CA ARG A 30 6.90 -4.45 -16.91
C ARG A 30 6.91 -5.97 -17.06
N GLY A 31 6.91 -6.44 -18.30
CA GLY A 31 6.93 -7.87 -18.64
C GLY A 31 5.54 -8.50 -18.61
N THR A 32 5.46 -9.82 -18.40
CA THR A 32 4.18 -10.55 -18.55
C THR A 32 3.12 -10.12 -17.53
N ILE A 33 3.54 -9.60 -16.37
CA ILE A 33 2.65 -9.11 -15.32
C ILE A 33 1.86 -7.86 -15.76
N ALA A 34 2.40 -7.05 -16.67
CA ALA A 34 1.70 -5.86 -17.19
C ALA A 34 0.43 -6.24 -17.98
N ARG A 35 0.34 -7.47 -18.51
CA ARG A 35 -0.83 -7.94 -19.26
C ARG A 35 -2.06 -8.23 -18.39
N LEU A 36 -1.90 -8.28 -17.06
CA LEU A 36 -3.03 -8.47 -16.14
C LEU A 36 -4.00 -7.28 -16.14
N GLY A 37 -3.53 -6.11 -16.61
CA GLY A 37 -4.31 -4.90 -16.70
C GLY A 37 -4.51 -4.20 -15.36
N ASN A 38 -4.89 -2.93 -15.43
CA ASN A 38 -4.93 -2.02 -14.28
C ASN A 38 -5.86 -2.51 -13.16
N ARG A 39 -6.97 -3.16 -13.49
CA ARG A 39 -7.95 -3.65 -12.50
C ARG A 39 -7.34 -4.69 -11.56
N LEU A 40 -6.64 -5.69 -12.11
CA LEU A 40 -6.05 -6.76 -11.32
C LEU A 40 -4.85 -6.25 -10.51
N ILE A 41 -4.01 -5.41 -11.11
CA ILE A 41 -2.90 -4.77 -10.40
C ILE A 41 -3.42 -3.92 -9.24
N LYS A 42 -4.40 -3.04 -9.48
CA LYS A 42 -5.01 -2.20 -8.45
C LYS A 42 -5.62 -3.01 -7.30
N GLY A 43 -6.43 -4.01 -7.61
CA GLY A 43 -7.06 -4.84 -6.58
C GLY A 43 -6.04 -5.60 -5.71
N THR A 44 -4.94 -6.05 -6.32
CA THR A 44 -3.85 -6.70 -5.60
C THR A 44 -3.09 -5.69 -4.72
N SER A 45 -2.81 -4.49 -5.23
CA SER A 45 -2.17 -3.42 -4.46
C SER A 45 -3.01 -2.99 -3.26
N GLU A 46 -4.32 -2.84 -3.41
CA GLU A 46 -5.24 -2.50 -2.32
C GLU A 46 -5.27 -3.59 -1.25
N LEU A 47 -5.30 -4.87 -1.66
CA LEU A 47 -5.21 -6.00 -0.74
C LEU A 47 -3.91 -5.98 0.07
N LEU A 48 -2.77 -5.79 -0.59
CA LEU A 48 -1.46 -5.75 0.06
C LEU A 48 -1.34 -4.56 1.02
N ALA A 49 -1.83 -3.38 0.62
CA ALA A 49 -1.86 -2.20 1.49
C ALA A 49 -2.72 -2.46 2.74
N GLY A 50 -3.90 -3.06 2.58
CA GLY A 50 -4.76 -3.43 3.71
C GLY A 50 -4.09 -4.41 4.67
N GLN A 51 -3.41 -5.43 4.13
CA GLN A 51 -2.65 -6.39 4.95
C GLN A 51 -1.48 -5.73 5.69
N PHE A 52 -0.76 -4.82 5.03
CA PHE A 52 0.33 -4.05 5.64
C PHE A 52 -0.17 -3.24 6.83
N PHE A 53 -1.20 -2.39 6.64
CA PHE A 53 -1.70 -1.53 7.71
C PHE A 53 -2.33 -2.32 8.86
N LYS A 54 -3.05 -3.40 8.57
CA LYS A 54 -3.56 -4.31 9.62
C LYS A 54 -2.44 -4.93 10.44
N SER A 55 -1.37 -5.37 9.78
CA SER A 55 -0.20 -5.95 10.46
C SER A 55 0.54 -4.91 11.29
N MET A 56 0.65 -3.69 10.78
CA MET A 56 1.23 -2.56 11.49
C MET A 56 0.42 -2.20 12.75
N GLU A 57 -0.90 -2.10 12.64
CA GLU A 57 -1.79 -1.85 13.77
C GLU A 57 -1.62 -2.91 14.87
N ASN A 58 -1.60 -4.20 14.49
CA ASN A 58 -1.35 -5.29 15.43
C ASN A 58 0.00 -5.15 16.16
N GLN A 59 1.06 -4.73 15.46
CA GLN A 59 2.36 -4.52 16.07
C GLN A 59 2.38 -3.31 17.02
N LEU A 60 1.64 -2.25 16.69
CA LEU A 60 1.52 -1.06 17.53
C LEU A 60 0.71 -1.33 18.80
N THR A 61 -0.30 -2.20 18.74
CA THR A 61 -1.14 -2.56 19.91
C THR A 61 -0.52 -3.67 20.77
N THR A 62 0.29 -4.56 20.18
CA THR A 62 0.93 -5.68 20.90
C THR A 62 2.22 -5.26 21.63
N LYS A 63 2.81 -4.11 21.29
CA LYS A 63 4.03 -3.58 21.94
C LYS A 63 3.77 -2.58 23.08
N GLN A 64 2.61 -2.63 23.73
CA GLN A 64 2.37 -1.94 25.00
C GLN A 64 2.55 -2.89 26.18
#